data_AF-A0A9D3YA77-F1
#
_entry.id   AF-A0A9D3YA77-F1
#
_cell.length_a   1.000
_cell.length_b   1.000
_cell.length_c   1.000
_cell.angle_alpha   90.00
_cell.angle_beta   90.00
_cell.angle_gamma   90.00
#
_symmetry.space_group_name_H-M   'P 1'
#
loop_
_entity.id
_entity.type
_entity.pdbx_description
1 polymer ?
#
loop_
_entity_poly.entity_id
_entity_poly.type
_entity_poly.pdbx_seq_one_letter_code
_entity_poly.pdbx_strand_id
1 'polypeptide(L)'
;MPSWDGLLYKVSAPEVLQALTARPDIVIEIEMSSFSGNIEQCERLEILLIGEKLRESLQDCGMIQNRKYHLRTYRNCVVGRELLDWLVRNKHCETRQCALEALKVLQDHNILHHVCDDHDVKDDVLYYRFRRDDDTYRQFPNLDLFYTAFTLYNGLSTRTHGIMRAYQQDGELYRSAFPGAEFVDHVMQNGAAGSREEGLALGRKLLENDVIRHVTDDFHFRDDRRLLYQFTVDFAGRRLLSDVFNYVGKGACRSVVPRDRMRSSVRFSQSKFFTPTSSPSNTPEQRRKLEPVVSSHEGIPSDVTLDVDRSRTHSGDSGNDTDSSETATDTSSFRSVLLRHATVHELLSPDTPYVKKTIRVRSDPVGYGFVIRGCSPTYVQAVDPQGPAAAAGLKVRQYIYSVNGQYVLTNDHKEVGSKILQSDSHVTLVVLTHKRDSIL
;
A
#
# COMPACT_ATOMS: atom_id res chain seq x y z
N MET A 1 61.99 3.24 -14.65
CA MET A 1 61.42 1.88 -14.66
C MET A 1 61.08 1.49 -13.24
N PRO A 2 60.03 0.68 -13.00
CA PRO A 2 58.76 0.57 -13.74
C PRO A 2 57.61 1.15 -12.87
N SER A 3 56.53 1.74 -13.41
CA SER A 3 55.38 1.08 -14.05
C SER A 3 54.89 -0.18 -13.33
N TRP A 4 53.67 -0.10 -12.79
CA TRP A 4 52.88 -1.25 -12.33
C TRP A 4 51.45 -1.07 -12.82
N ASP A 5 51.30 -0.99 -14.13
CA ASP A 5 50.01 -1.17 -14.78
C ASP A 5 49.58 -2.64 -14.68
N GLY A 6 48.33 -2.86 -14.28
CA GLY A 6 47.65 -4.15 -14.44
C GLY A 6 48.09 -5.28 -13.51
N LEU A 7 47.39 -5.43 -12.37
CA LEU A 7 47.07 -6.75 -11.82
C LEU A 7 45.71 -6.72 -11.11
N LEU A 8 44.65 -6.68 -11.92
CA LEU A 8 43.27 -6.89 -11.47
C LEU A 8 43.09 -8.37 -11.12
N TYR A 9 43.46 -8.75 -9.89
CA TYR A 9 43.27 -10.11 -9.39
C TYR A 9 41.78 -10.46 -9.36
N LYS A 10 41.32 -11.24 -10.34
CA LYS A 10 40.07 -12.01 -10.25
C LYS A 10 40.25 -13.09 -9.19
N VAL A 11 40.03 -12.73 -7.92
CA VAL A 11 39.90 -13.71 -6.85
C VAL A 11 38.56 -14.43 -7.04
N SER A 12 38.61 -15.73 -7.26
CA SER A 12 37.42 -16.57 -7.41
C SER A 12 36.78 -16.82 -6.04
N ALA A 13 35.45 -16.99 -5.98
CA ALA A 13 34.73 -17.17 -4.73
C ALA A 13 35.29 -18.27 -3.79
N PRO A 14 35.82 -19.42 -4.28
CA PRO A 14 36.47 -20.42 -3.42
C PRO A 14 37.73 -19.91 -2.70
N GLU A 15 38.50 -19.01 -3.31
CA GLU A 15 39.74 -18.47 -2.74
C GLU A 15 39.44 -17.51 -1.59
N VAL A 16 38.33 -16.75 -1.68
CA VAL A 16 37.82 -15.92 -0.58
C VAL A 16 37.40 -16.80 0.61
N LEU A 17 36.70 -17.92 0.36
CA LEU A 17 36.31 -18.87 1.40
C LEU A 17 37.52 -19.58 2.05
N GLN A 18 38.57 -19.85 1.27
CA GLN A 18 39.82 -20.40 1.79
C GLN A 18 40.63 -19.38 2.61
N ALA A 19 40.50 -18.09 2.32
CA ALA A 19 41.06 -17.02 3.14
C ALA A 19 40.25 -16.75 4.42
N LEU A 20 38.92 -16.87 4.38
CA LEU A 20 38.02 -16.70 5.53
C LEU A 20 38.18 -17.82 6.56
N THR A 21 38.42 -19.06 6.12
CA THR A 21 38.69 -20.20 7.03
C THR A 21 40.04 -20.12 7.75
N ALA A 22 40.91 -19.17 7.39
CA ALA A 22 42.20 -18.94 8.04
C ALA A 22 42.18 -17.87 9.15
N ARG A 23 41.06 -17.16 9.37
CA ARG A 23 40.91 -16.15 10.44
C ARG A 23 39.51 -16.18 11.10
N PRO A 24 39.32 -16.92 12.22
CA PRO A 24 38.05 -16.97 12.94
C PRO A 24 37.70 -15.66 13.69
N ASP A 25 38.60 -14.69 13.65
CA ASP A 25 38.57 -13.39 14.34
C ASP A 25 37.86 -12.27 13.54
N ILE A 26 37.37 -12.53 12.34
CA ILE A 26 36.64 -11.55 11.50
C ILE A 26 35.15 -11.88 11.45
N VAL A 27 34.35 -11.20 12.28
CA VAL A 27 32.88 -11.19 12.16
C VAL A 27 32.46 -10.08 11.21
N ILE A 28 31.84 -10.44 10.08
CA ILE A 28 31.25 -9.49 9.15
C ILE A 28 29.75 -9.36 9.47
N GLU A 29 29.38 -8.35 10.25
CA GLU A 29 27.98 -7.95 10.38
C GLU A 29 27.53 -7.23 9.11
N ILE A 30 26.49 -7.73 8.47
CA ILE A 30 25.91 -7.16 7.25
C ILE A 30 24.66 -6.35 7.65
N GLU A 31 24.70 -5.02 7.53
CA GLU A 31 23.54 -4.16 7.84
C GLU A 31 22.34 -4.50 6.93
N MET A 32 21.28 -5.08 7.50
CA MET A 32 20.06 -5.48 6.77
C MET A 32 19.04 -4.34 6.55
N SER A 33 19.33 -3.13 7.05
CA SER A 33 18.32 -2.07 7.25
C SER A 33 17.85 -1.35 5.98
N SER A 34 18.58 -1.44 4.87
CA SER A 34 18.15 -0.84 3.59
C SER A 34 17.06 -1.64 2.87
N PHE A 35 16.76 -2.86 3.31
CA PHE A 35 15.79 -3.75 2.66
C PHE A 35 14.32 -3.43 3.02
N SER A 36 14.05 -2.80 4.17
CA SER A 36 12.72 -2.82 4.78
C SER A 36 11.66 -1.92 4.10
N GLY A 37 12.07 -0.85 3.41
CA GLY A 37 11.13 0.03 2.70
C GLY A 37 10.45 -0.68 1.53
N ASN A 38 11.25 -1.33 0.68
CA ASN A 38 10.78 -2.13 -0.45
C ASN A 38 10.03 -3.38 0.05
N ILE A 39 10.37 -3.93 1.23
CA ILE A 39 9.57 -4.99 1.87
C ILE A 39 8.13 -4.52 2.09
N GLU A 40 7.85 -3.41 2.79
CA GLU A 40 6.47 -2.99 3.07
C GLU A 40 5.62 -2.80 1.81
N GLN A 41 6.23 -2.35 0.70
CA GLN A 41 5.55 -2.19 -0.57
C GLN A 41 5.32 -3.52 -1.29
N CYS A 42 6.31 -4.43 -1.31
CA CYS A 42 6.14 -5.79 -1.84
C CYS A 42 5.10 -6.60 -1.03
N GLU A 43 5.13 -6.52 0.30
CA GLU A 43 4.17 -7.17 1.20
C GLU A 43 2.74 -6.64 0.98
N ARG A 44 2.60 -5.34 0.72
CA ARG A 44 1.32 -4.74 0.30
C ARG A 44 0.86 -5.31 -1.04
N LEU A 45 1.71 -5.36 -2.07
CA LEU A 45 1.36 -5.90 -3.39
C LEU A 45 0.99 -7.40 -3.33
N GLU A 46 1.63 -8.17 -2.46
CA GLU A 46 1.26 -9.57 -2.17
C GLU A 46 -0.13 -9.68 -1.53
N ILE A 47 -0.50 -8.83 -0.57
CA ILE A 47 -1.87 -8.79 -0.01
C ILE A 47 -2.90 -8.45 -1.10
N LEU A 48 -2.58 -7.51 -2.00
CA LEU A 48 -3.45 -7.20 -3.15
C LEU A 48 -3.60 -8.40 -4.10
N LEU A 49 -2.52 -9.16 -4.34
CA LEU A 49 -2.55 -10.38 -5.15
C LEU A 49 -3.36 -11.51 -4.50
N ILE A 50 -3.20 -11.75 -3.20
CA ILE A 50 -4.02 -12.73 -2.46
C ILE A 50 -5.50 -12.40 -2.59
N GLY A 51 -5.85 -11.11 -2.47
CA GLY A 51 -7.21 -10.63 -2.68
C GLY A 51 -7.75 -10.91 -4.08
N GLU A 52 -6.96 -10.70 -5.14
CA GLU A 52 -7.37 -11.03 -6.50
C GLU A 52 -7.46 -12.55 -6.73
N LYS A 53 -6.51 -13.36 -6.23
CA LYS A 53 -6.56 -14.82 -6.40
C LYS A 53 -7.73 -15.45 -5.66
N LEU A 54 -8.18 -14.86 -4.55
CA LEU A 54 -9.45 -15.20 -3.94
C LEU A 54 -10.64 -14.80 -4.84
N ARG A 55 -10.64 -13.57 -5.40
CA ARG A 55 -11.69 -13.09 -6.29
C ARG A 55 -11.85 -13.98 -7.53
N GLU A 56 -10.77 -14.31 -8.22
CA GLU A 56 -10.74 -15.26 -9.35
C GLU A 56 -11.38 -16.61 -8.94
N SER A 57 -10.95 -17.18 -7.82
CA SER A 57 -11.47 -18.47 -7.32
C SER A 57 -12.97 -18.42 -6.99
N LEU A 58 -13.47 -17.30 -6.45
CA LEU A 58 -14.89 -17.09 -6.12
C LEU A 58 -15.75 -16.79 -7.37
N GLN A 59 -15.14 -16.24 -8.42
CA GLN A 59 -15.77 -16.04 -9.73
C GLN A 59 -15.94 -17.38 -10.46
N ASP A 60 -14.89 -18.21 -10.49
CA ASP A 60 -14.85 -19.51 -11.18
C ASP A 60 -15.82 -20.53 -10.56
N CYS A 61 -15.96 -20.55 -9.23
CA CYS A 61 -16.97 -21.38 -8.55
C CYS A 61 -18.36 -20.71 -8.47
N GLY A 62 -18.53 -19.54 -9.07
CA GLY A 62 -19.84 -18.88 -9.24
C GLY A 62 -20.46 -18.32 -7.95
N MET A 63 -19.67 -18.00 -6.92
CA MET A 63 -20.18 -17.38 -5.68
C MET A 63 -20.45 -15.88 -5.81
N ILE A 64 -19.68 -15.20 -6.66
CA ILE A 64 -19.89 -13.81 -7.04
C ILE A 64 -21.13 -13.75 -7.94
N GLN A 65 -22.25 -13.24 -7.42
CA GLN A 65 -23.54 -13.22 -8.11
C GLN A 65 -24.32 -11.92 -7.88
N ASN A 66 -25.32 -11.70 -8.75
CA ASN A 66 -26.31 -10.64 -8.58
C ASN A 66 -27.41 -11.12 -7.61
N ARG A 67 -27.54 -10.48 -6.44
CA ARG A 67 -28.57 -10.81 -5.43
C ARG A 67 -29.61 -9.69 -5.31
N LYS A 68 -30.85 -10.00 -4.92
CA LYS A 68 -31.94 -9.03 -4.74
C LYS A 68 -32.34 -8.90 -3.27
N TYR A 69 -32.52 -7.68 -2.78
CA TYR A 69 -32.96 -7.38 -1.42
C TYR A 69 -33.69 -6.04 -1.37
N HIS A 70 -34.88 -6.01 -0.74
CA HIS A 70 -35.82 -4.87 -0.75
C HIS A 70 -35.92 -4.16 -2.12
N LEU A 71 -36.30 -4.92 -3.15
CA LEU A 71 -36.44 -4.52 -4.56
C LEU A 71 -35.16 -4.03 -5.27
N ARG A 72 -34.08 -3.72 -4.54
CA ARG A 72 -32.76 -3.38 -5.10
C ARG A 72 -32.02 -4.64 -5.56
N THR A 73 -31.25 -4.52 -6.63
CA THR A 73 -30.37 -5.59 -7.13
C THR A 73 -28.92 -5.22 -6.86
N TYR A 74 -28.28 -5.96 -5.95
CA TYR A 74 -26.86 -5.82 -5.63
C TYR A 74 -26.07 -6.70 -6.59
N ARG A 75 -25.38 -6.07 -7.55
CA ARG A 75 -24.57 -6.78 -8.54
C ARG A 75 -23.25 -7.27 -7.95
N ASN A 76 -22.71 -8.34 -8.54
CA ASN A 76 -21.38 -8.88 -8.26
C ASN A 76 -21.02 -8.90 -6.76
N CYS A 77 -21.78 -9.67 -5.97
CA CYS A 77 -21.61 -9.72 -4.52
C CYS A 77 -21.45 -11.16 -4.01
N VAL A 78 -21.03 -11.29 -2.75
CA VAL A 78 -20.92 -12.54 -1.99
C VAL A 78 -21.56 -12.37 -0.62
N VAL A 79 -22.15 -13.41 -0.04
CA VAL A 79 -22.71 -13.35 1.32
C VAL A 79 -21.62 -13.68 2.34
N GLY A 80 -21.45 -12.87 3.38
CA GLY A 80 -20.37 -13.05 4.37
C GLY A 80 -20.34 -14.45 4.99
N ARG A 81 -21.50 -14.94 5.43
CA ARG A 81 -21.66 -16.30 5.96
C ARG A 81 -21.29 -17.41 4.95
N GLU A 82 -21.71 -17.28 3.69
CA GLU A 82 -21.42 -18.24 2.62
C GLU A 82 -19.92 -18.25 2.27
N LEU A 83 -19.29 -17.07 2.24
CA LEU A 83 -17.87 -16.88 1.96
C LEU A 83 -16.99 -17.55 3.04
N LEU A 84 -17.26 -17.28 4.32
CA LEU A 84 -16.56 -17.94 5.44
C LEU A 84 -16.72 -19.46 5.41
N ASP A 85 -17.90 -19.94 5.03
CA ASP A 85 -18.21 -21.35 4.82
C ASP A 85 -17.35 -21.97 3.71
N TRP A 86 -17.23 -21.29 2.58
CA TRP A 86 -16.44 -21.73 1.43
C TRP A 86 -14.94 -21.70 1.70
N LEU A 87 -14.43 -20.67 2.40
CA LEU A 87 -13.01 -20.53 2.72
C LEU A 87 -12.48 -21.69 3.57
N VAL A 88 -13.26 -22.14 4.57
CA VAL A 88 -12.89 -23.28 5.42
C VAL A 88 -13.03 -24.62 4.70
N ARG A 89 -14.05 -24.77 3.83
CA ARG A 89 -14.22 -25.97 2.98
C ARG A 89 -13.06 -26.16 2.01
N ASN A 90 -12.67 -25.08 1.32
CA ASN A 90 -11.63 -25.09 0.27
C ASN A 90 -10.21 -24.86 0.80
N LYS A 91 -10.02 -24.91 2.13
CA LYS A 91 -8.70 -24.82 2.80
C LYS A 91 -7.93 -23.51 2.53
N HIS A 92 -8.65 -22.43 2.23
CA HIS A 92 -8.07 -21.09 2.24
C HIS A 92 -7.73 -20.60 3.66
N CYS A 93 -8.42 -21.14 4.68
CA CYS A 93 -8.16 -20.92 6.10
C CYS A 93 -8.55 -22.17 6.90
N GLU A 94 -7.89 -22.43 8.04
CA GLU A 94 -8.18 -23.61 8.88
C GLU A 94 -9.49 -23.48 9.67
N THR A 95 -9.77 -22.29 10.19
CA THR A 95 -10.91 -22.00 11.07
C THR A 95 -11.74 -20.84 10.53
N ARG A 96 -13.00 -20.78 10.97
CA ARG A 96 -13.93 -19.69 10.62
C ARG A 96 -13.47 -18.32 11.14
N GLN A 97 -12.79 -18.30 12.28
CA GLN A 97 -12.20 -17.09 12.86
C GLN A 97 -10.99 -16.61 12.05
N CYS A 98 -10.09 -17.53 11.67
CA CYS A 98 -8.96 -17.25 10.78
C CYS A 98 -9.43 -16.68 9.43
N ALA A 99 -10.50 -17.26 8.86
CA ALA A 99 -11.13 -16.72 7.65
C ALA A 99 -11.70 -15.30 7.85
N LEU A 100 -12.34 -15.04 8.99
CA LEU A 100 -12.88 -13.73 9.32
C LEU A 100 -11.79 -12.66 9.50
N GLU A 101 -10.69 -13.01 10.14
CA GLU A 101 -9.54 -12.12 10.34
C GLU A 101 -8.82 -11.82 9.02
N ALA A 102 -8.62 -12.82 8.17
CA ALA A 102 -7.99 -12.61 6.86
C ALA A 102 -8.87 -11.78 5.89
N LEU A 103 -10.19 -11.93 5.95
CA LEU A 103 -11.11 -11.07 5.19
C LEU A 103 -11.12 -9.62 5.69
N LYS A 104 -10.87 -9.38 6.98
CA LYS A 104 -10.69 -8.02 7.51
C LYS A 104 -9.44 -7.36 6.95
N VAL A 105 -8.32 -8.08 6.84
CA VAL A 105 -7.11 -7.57 6.16
C VAL A 105 -7.43 -7.14 4.72
N LEU A 106 -8.25 -7.90 3.99
CA LEU A 106 -8.69 -7.50 2.65
C LEU A 106 -9.61 -6.25 2.67
N GLN A 107 -10.37 -6.02 3.74
CA GLN A 107 -11.18 -4.81 3.90
C GLN A 107 -10.34 -3.59 4.29
N ASP A 108 -9.39 -3.74 5.21
CA ASP A 108 -8.45 -2.68 5.62
C ASP A 108 -7.60 -2.22 4.43
N HIS A 109 -7.23 -3.14 3.55
CA HIS A 109 -6.54 -2.87 2.28
C HIS A 109 -7.49 -2.42 1.14
N ASN A 110 -8.78 -2.19 1.42
CA ASN A 110 -9.82 -1.71 0.50
C ASN A 110 -10.09 -2.63 -0.72
N ILE A 111 -9.67 -3.90 -0.66
CA ILE A 111 -9.88 -4.90 -1.71
C ILE A 111 -11.34 -5.40 -1.67
N LEU A 112 -11.84 -5.67 -0.47
CA LEU A 112 -13.20 -6.15 -0.19
C LEU A 112 -13.96 -5.10 0.62
N HIS A 113 -15.26 -4.93 0.40
CA HIS A 113 -16.07 -3.98 1.17
C HIS A 113 -17.53 -4.45 1.31
N HIS A 114 -18.27 -3.90 2.28
CA HIS A 114 -19.71 -4.09 2.40
C HIS A 114 -20.44 -3.30 1.29
N VAL A 115 -21.53 -3.82 0.73
CA VAL A 115 -22.22 -3.17 -0.42
C VAL A 115 -22.77 -1.76 -0.15
N CYS A 116 -22.81 -1.32 1.10
CA CYS A 116 -23.15 0.05 1.51
C CYS A 116 -22.01 0.75 2.31
N ASP A 117 -20.84 0.14 2.43
CA ASP A 117 -19.69 0.56 3.26
C ASP A 117 -19.94 0.72 4.79
N ASP A 118 -21.20 0.62 5.26
CA ASP A 118 -21.58 0.75 6.69
C ASP A 118 -20.99 -0.28 7.69
N HIS A 119 -20.35 -1.36 7.21
CA HIS A 119 -20.09 -2.56 8.02
C HIS A 119 -18.73 -3.24 7.76
N ASP A 120 -18.07 -3.66 8.84
CA ASP A 120 -16.95 -4.61 8.85
C ASP A 120 -17.39 -5.99 8.33
N VAL A 121 -16.43 -6.81 7.87
CA VAL A 121 -16.68 -8.24 7.67
C VAL A 121 -17.08 -8.92 8.98
N LYS A 122 -18.20 -9.65 8.94
CA LYS A 122 -18.75 -10.49 10.01
C LYS A 122 -19.47 -11.73 9.45
N ASP A 123 -19.64 -12.75 10.30
CA ASP A 123 -20.36 -14.01 9.97
C ASP A 123 -21.88 -13.83 9.95
N ASP A 124 -22.34 -13.07 8.97
CA ASP A 124 -23.72 -12.63 8.84
C ASP A 124 -24.20 -12.75 7.39
N VAL A 125 -25.50 -12.65 7.18
CA VAL A 125 -26.14 -12.67 5.85
C VAL A 125 -26.09 -11.32 5.14
N LEU A 126 -25.01 -10.56 5.37
CA LEU A 126 -24.69 -9.33 4.65
C LEU A 126 -24.02 -9.61 3.31
N TYR A 127 -24.15 -8.67 2.38
CA TYR A 127 -23.49 -8.71 1.08
C TYR A 127 -22.19 -7.90 1.09
N TYR A 128 -21.13 -8.51 0.58
CA TYR A 128 -19.83 -7.89 0.35
C TYR A 128 -19.50 -7.97 -1.15
N ARG A 129 -18.56 -7.13 -1.59
CA ARG A 129 -18.10 -7.02 -2.98
C ARG A 129 -16.59 -6.75 -2.99
N PHE A 130 -15.89 -7.18 -4.04
CA PHE A 130 -14.52 -6.71 -4.29
C PHE A 130 -14.57 -5.37 -5.04
N ARG A 131 -13.78 -4.37 -4.65
CA ARG A 131 -13.80 -3.04 -5.30
C ARG A 131 -13.40 -3.05 -6.79
N ARG A 132 -12.88 -4.19 -7.30
CA ARG A 132 -12.70 -4.47 -8.73
C ARG A 132 -14.00 -4.70 -9.50
N ASP A 133 -15.05 -5.19 -8.83
CA ASP A 133 -16.32 -5.61 -9.45
C ASP A 133 -17.37 -4.49 -9.63
N ASP A 134 -17.10 -3.30 -9.07
CA ASP A 134 -17.86 -2.07 -9.28
C ASP A 134 -16.98 -0.84 -9.60
N ASP A 135 -15.75 -1.08 -10.04
CA ASP A 135 -14.79 -0.05 -10.47
C ASP A 135 -14.35 0.97 -9.39
N THR A 136 -14.82 0.83 -8.13
CA THR A 136 -14.49 1.76 -7.02
C THR A 136 -13.02 1.74 -6.62
N TYR A 137 -12.26 0.71 -7.01
CA TYR A 137 -10.82 0.61 -6.74
C TYR A 137 -10.00 1.81 -7.23
N ARG A 138 -10.43 2.52 -8.28
CA ARG A 138 -9.71 3.68 -8.84
C ARG A 138 -9.61 4.87 -7.89
N GLN A 139 -10.41 4.89 -6.83
CA GLN A 139 -10.33 5.89 -5.76
C GLN A 139 -9.09 5.69 -4.85
N PHE A 140 -8.42 4.53 -4.96
CA PHE A 140 -7.30 4.12 -4.12
C PHE A 140 -6.05 3.93 -5.00
N PRO A 141 -5.09 4.87 -5.02
CA PRO A 141 -3.95 4.84 -5.96
C PRO A 141 -3.12 3.55 -5.96
N ASN A 142 -3.04 2.87 -4.80
CA ASN A 142 -2.35 1.58 -4.68
C ASN A 142 -3.09 0.44 -5.41
N LEU A 143 -4.41 0.40 -5.34
CA LEU A 143 -5.23 -0.57 -6.07
C LEU A 143 -5.28 -0.26 -7.56
N ASP A 144 -5.40 1.03 -7.93
CA ASP A 144 -5.35 1.49 -9.32
C ASP A 144 -4.03 1.08 -10.01
N LEU A 145 -2.89 1.35 -9.36
CA LEU A 145 -1.58 0.97 -9.88
C LEU A 145 -1.38 -0.55 -9.92
N PHE A 146 -1.84 -1.28 -8.89
CA PHE A 146 -1.80 -2.74 -8.85
C PHE A 146 -2.63 -3.37 -9.97
N TYR A 147 -3.88 -2.94 -10.17
CA TYR A 147 -4.74 -3.50 -11.23
C TYR A 147 -4.30 -3.08 -12.63
N THR A 148 -3.69 -1.90 -12.79
CA THR A 148 -2.96 -1.52 -14.00
C THR A 148 -1.83 -2.51 -14.27
N ALA A 149 -0.95 -2.75 -13.30
CA ALA A 149 0.18 -3.67 -13.43
C ALA A 149 -0.25 -5.13 -13.68
N PHE A 150 -1.29 -5.60 -12.98
CA PHE A 150 -1.87 -6.92 -13.15
C PHE A 150 -2.44 -7.12 -14.58
N THR A 151 -3.10 -6.10 -15.11
CA THR A 151 -3.64 -6.11 -16.48
C THR A 151 -2.51 -6.13 -17.51
N LEU A 152 -1.44 -5.34 -17.28
CA LEU A 152 -0.23 -5.38 -18.10
C LEU A 152 0.46 -6.75 -18.04
N TYR A 153 0.70 -7.30 -16.85
CA TYR A 153 1.31 -8.62 -16.67
C TYR A 153 0.60 -9.70 -17.50
N ASN A 154 -0.72 -9.72 -17.47
CA ASN A 154 -1.52 -10.69 -18.21
C ASN A 154 -1.36 -10.55 -19.73
N GLY A 155 -1.26 -9.32 -20.25
CA GLY A 155 -0.94 -9.07 -21.67
C GLY A 155 0.49 -9.47 -22.05
N LEU A 156 1.45 -9.03 -21.24
CA LEU A 156 2.89 -9.25 -21.42
C LEU A 156 3.28 -10.74 -21.30
N SER A 157 2.45 -11.54 -20.62
CA SER A 157 2.60 -13.00 -20.45
C SER A 157 1.78 -13.84 -21.46
N THR A 158 1.10 -13.22 -22.43
CA THR A 158 0.32 -13.99 -23.43
C THR A 158 1.21 -14.86 -24.31
N ARG A 159 0.78 -16.08 -24.64
CA ARG A 159 1.55 -17.03 -25.46
C ARG A 159 1.70 -16.62 -26.94
N THR A 160 0.94 -15.64 -27.41
CA THR A 160 0.89 -15.20 -28.81
C THR A 160 1.71 -13.94 -29.07
N HIS A 161 1.59 -12.92 -28.20
CA HIS A 161 2.23 -11.61 -28.36
C HIS A 161 2.86 -11.07 -27.06
N GLY A 162 3.06 -11.93 -26.06
CA GLY A 162 3.75 -11.60 -24.83
C GLY A 162 5.26 -11.47 -25.05
N ILE A 163 5.87 -10.49 -24.39
CA ILE A 163 7.31 -10.19 -24.47
C ILE A 163 8.10 -10.80 -23.30
N MET A 164 7.40 -11.32 -22.29
CA MET A 164 8.01 -11.95 -21.11
C MET A 164 8.56 -13.33 -21.47
N ARG A 165 9.89 -13.45 -21.44
CA ARG A 165 10.61 -14.68 -21.78
C ARG A 165 11.86 -14.82 -20.92
N ALA A 166 12.58 -15.92 -21.09
CA ALA A 166 13.91 -16.06 -20.48
C ALA A 166 14.94 -15.34 -21.35
N TYR A 167 15.79 -14.52 -20.71
CA TYR A 167 16.91 -13.82 -21.34
C TYR A 167 18.22 -14.27 -20.69
N GLN A 168 19.27 -14.39 -21.49
CA GLN A 168 20.62 -14.60 -20.97
C GLN A 168 21.46 -13.35 -21.23
N GLN A 169 22.06 -12.80 -20.18
CA GLN A 169 22.90 -11.60 -20.25
C GLN A 169 24.07 -11.74 -19.28
N ASP A 170 25.28 -11.45 -19.75
CA ASP A 170 26.53 -11.49 -18.98
C ASP A 170 26.82 -12.83 -18.26
N GLY A 171 26.17 -13.91 -18.73
CA GLY A 171 26.22 -15.27 -18.19
C GLY A 171 24.93 -15.69 -17.48
N GLU A 172 24.27 -14.76 -16.81
CA GLU A 172 23.10 -14.97 -15.96
C GLU A 172 21.80 -15.16 -16.75
N LEU A 173 20.85 -15.91 -16.16
CA LEU A 173 19.58 -16.31 -16.80
C LEU A 173 18.36 -15.67 -16.12
N TYR A 174 17.94 -14.53 -16.66
CA TYR A 174 16.78 -13.78 -16.20
C TYR A 174 15.48 -14.38 -16.77
N ARG A 175 14.81 -15.21 -15.96
CA ARG A 175 13.50 -15.80 -16.28
C ARG A 175 12.39 -14.75 -16.17
N SER A 176 11.36 -14.85 -17.02
CA SER A 176 10.19 -13.96 -17.01
C SER A 176 10.53 -12.46 -17.03
N ALA A 177 11.64 -12.09 -17.68
CA ALA A 177 12.04 -10.70 -17.85
C ALA A 177 11.49 -10.11 -19.16
N PHE A 178 11.58 -8.79 -19.32
CA PHE A 178 11.17 -8.08 -20.53
C PHE A 178 12.04 -6.81 -20.78
N PRO A 179 12.35 -6.45 -22.05
CA PRO A 179 13.06 -5.21 -22.37
C PRO A 179 12.17 -3.98 -22.21
N GLY A 180 12.73 -2.88 -21.72
CA GLY A 180 11.98 -1.63 -21.51
C GLY A 180 11.32 -1.09 -22.78
N ALA A 181 12.00 -1.14 -23.92
CA ALA A 181 11.43 -0.72 -25.20
C ALA A 181 10.33 -1.64 -25.72
N GLU A 182 10.44 -2.97 -25.55
CA GLU A 182 9.38 -3.91 -25.92
C GLU A 182 8.14 -3.74 -25.01
N PHE A 183 8.34 -3.38 -23.73
CA PHE A 183 7.25 -3.00 -22.83
C PHE A 183 6.51 -1.75 -23.33
N VAL A 184 7.24 -0.69 -23.69
CA VAL A 184 6.62 0.54 -24.23
C VAL A 184 5.89 0.25 -25.54
N ASP A 185 6.48 -0.56 -26.44
CA ASP A 185 5.82 -1.02 -27.67
C ASP A 185 4.49 -1.74 -27.38
N HIS A 186 4.47 -2.64 -26.39
CA HIS A 186 3.29 -3.45 -26.01
C HIS A 186 2.21 -2.64 -25.28
N VAL A 187 2.59 -1.71 -24.40
CA VAL A 187 1.68 -0.78 -23.71
C VAL A 187 0.93 0.10 -24.71
N MET A 188 1.63 0.62 -25.74
CA MET A 188 1.00 1.38 -26.82
C MET A 188 0.08 0.51 -27.69
N GLN A 189 0.50 -0.70 -28.06
CA GLN A 189 -0.30 -1.61 -28.91
C GLN A 189 -1.64 -2.02 -28.26
N ASN A 190 -1.66 -2.17 -26.93
CA ASN A 190 -2.88 -2.50 -26.18
C ASN A 190 -3.72 -1.26 -25.81
N GLY A 191 -3.34 -0.05 -26.24
CA GLY A 191 -4.04 1.20 -25.91
C GLY A 191 -3.93 1.64 -24.44
N ALA A 192 -2.98 1.09 -23.68
CA ALA A 192 -2.72 1.47 -22.28
C ALA A 192 -1.85 2.74 -22.15
N ALA A 193 -1.31 3.24 -23.27
CA ALA A 193 -0.73 4.57 -23.42
C ALA A 193 -1.05 5.11 -24.82
N GLY A 194 -1.41 6.39 -24.93
CA GLY A 194 -1.61 7.08 -26.21
C GLY A 194 -0.31 7.50 -26.88
N SER A 195 0.79 7.60 -26.12
CA SER A 195 2.10 8.00 -26.61
C SER A 195 3.25 7.17 -26.02
N ARG A 196 4.42 7.27 -26.68
CA ARG A 196 5.66 6.62 -26.21
C ARG A 196 6.17 7.22 -24.89
N GLU A 197 5.88 8.49 -24.65
CA GLU A 197 6.21 9.21 -23.42
C GLU A 197 5.31 8.78 -22.25
N GLU A 198 4.01 8.56 -22.47
CA GLU A 198 3.11 7.97 -21.48
C GLU A 198 3.52 6.54 -21.11
N GLY A 199 3.92 5.70 -22.09
CA GLY A 199 4.43 4.35 -21.83
C GLY A 199 5.72 4.36 -21.00
N LEU A 200 6.61 5.33 -21.27
CA LEU A 200 7.80 5.61 -20.46
C LEU A 200 7.47 6.06 -19.04
N ALA A 201 6.50 6.97 -18.87
CA ALA A 201 6.06 7.46 -17.57
C ALA A 201 5.40 6.35 -16.74
N LEU A 202 4.61 5.47 -17.38
CA LEU A 202 4.01 4.31 -16.74
C LEU A 202 5.06 3.30 -16.28
N GLY A 203 6.07 2.99 -17.11
CA GLY A 203 7.18 2.13 -16.73
C GLY A 203 8.00 2.69 -15.56
N ARG A 204 8.22 4.01 -15.51
CA ARG A 204 8.84 4.68 -14.34
C ARG A 204 7.96 4.57 -13.10
N LYS A 205 6.66 4.90 -13.20
CA LYS A 205 5.69 4.80 -12.08
C LYS A 205 5.66 3.40 -11.48
N LEU A 206 5.74 2.34 -12.31
CA LEU A 206 5.79 0.95 -11.85
C LEU A 206 7.10 0.60 -11.13
N LEU A 207 8.23 1.15 -11.57
CA LEU A 207 9.54 0.94 -10.95
C LEU A 207 9.69 1.73 -9.64
N GLU A 208 9.20 2.97 -9.60
CA GLU A 208 9.19 3.84 -8.42
C GLU A 208 8.26 3.35 -7.29
N ASN A 209 7.45 2.33 -7.54
CA ASN A 209 6.49 1.74 -6.59
C ASN A 209 6.75 0.24 -6.34
N ASP A 210 7.97 -0.24 -6.61
CA ASP A 210 8.40 -1.65 -6.44
C ASP A 210 7.49 -2.69 -7.12
N VAL A 211 6.84 -2.34 -8.23
CA VAL A 211 5.99 -3.28 -9.01
C VAL A 211 6.81 -4.00 -10.10
N ILE A 212 7.77 -3.28 -10.67
CA ILE A 212 8.81 -3.84 -11.55
C ILE A 212 10.18 -3.36 -11.06
N ARG A 213 11.24 -4.11 -11.37
CA ARG A 213 12.63 -3.74 -11.08
C ARG A 213 13.51 -3.97 -12.29
N HIS A 214 14.67 -3.29 -12.38
CA HIS A 214 15.69 -3.66 -13.36
C HIS A 214 16.36 -4.97 -12.91
N VAL A 215 16.77 -5.86 -13.82
CA VAL A 215 17.27 -7.19 -13.42
C VAL A 215 18.51 -7.14 -12.52
N THR A 216 19.36 -6.12 -12.69
CA THR A 216 20.54 -5.82 -11.84
C THR A 216 20.30 -4.69 -10.83
N ASP A 217 19.10 -4.09 -10.80
CA ASP A 217 18.72 -2.93 -9.98
C ASP A 217 19.52 -1.61 -10.20
N ASP A 218 20.54 -1.59 -11.06
CA ASP A 218 21.36 -0.40 -11.35
C ASP A 218 20.65 0.75 -12.11
N PHE A 219 19.51 0.49 -12.78
CA PHE A 219 18.91 1.40 -13.76
C PHE A 219 17.44 1.75 -13.48
N HIS A 220 17.10 3.04 -13.58
CA HIS A 220 15.71 3.50 -13.69
C HIS A 220 15.09 3.11 -15.04
N PHE A 221 13.76 3.05 -15.11
CA PHE A 221 13.05 2.64 -16.33
C PHE A 221 13.34 3.53 -17.54
N ARG A 222 13.72 2.89 -18.65
CA ARG A 222 14.07 3.47 -19.94
C ARG A 222 13.55 2.63 -21.10
N ASP A 223 13.19 3.32 -22.18
CA ASP A 223 12.87 2.78 -23.50
C ASP A 223 14.15 2.32 -24.21
N ASP A 224 14.71 1.20 -23.73
CA ASP A 224 15.89 0.55 -24.29
C ASP A 224 15.58 -0.95 -24.51
N ARG A 225 16.10 -1.53 -25.60
CA ARG A 225 15.99 -2.97 -25.89
C ARG A 225 17.06 -3.81 -25.15
N ARG A 226 18.04 -3.16 -24.52
CA ARG A 226 19.15 -3.80 -23.77
C ARG A 226 18.93 -3.85 -22.26
N LEU A 227 18.09 -2.97 -21.72
CA LEU A 227 17.78 -2.94 -20.29
C LEU A 227 16.57 -3.84 -20.03
N LEU A 228 16.78 -4.84 -19.17
CA LEU A 228 15.80 -5.87 -18.85
C LEU A 228 15.17 -5.59 -17.49
N TYR A 229 13.86 -5.80 -17.40
CA TYR A 229 13.07 -5.59 -16.20
C TYR A 229 12.29 -6.88 -15.86
N GLN A 230 11.96 -7.05 -14.59
CA GLN A 230 11.11 -8.12 -14.08
C GLN A 230 10.02 -7.52 -13.21
N PHE A 231 8.85 -8.17 -13.13
CA PHE A 231 7.92 -7.91 -12.04
C PHE A 231 8.51 -8.42 -10.72
N THR A 232 8.29 -7.69 -9.63
CA THR A 232 8.75 -8.05 -8.27
C THR A 232 7.89 -9.17 -7.67
N VAL A 233 6.62 -9.21 -8.04
CA VAL A 233 5.60 -10.16 -7.56
C VAL A 233 5.34 -11.25 -8.58
N ASP A 234 5.27 -12.51 -8.14
CA ASP A 234 4.85 -13.64 -8.96
C ASP A 234 3.31 -13.68 -9.11
N PHE A 235 2.81 -12.95 -10.11
CA PHE A 235 1.40 -12.91 -10.48
C PHE A 235 0.82 -14.23 -11.04
N ALA A 236 1.67 -15.17 -11.48
CA ALA A 236 1.24 -16.52 -11.88
C ALA A 236 1.14 -17.49 -10.69
N GLY A 237 1.77 -17.16 -9.57
CA GLY A 237 1.76 -17.96 -8.37
C GLY A 237 0.36 -18.13 -7.78
N ARG A 238 0.11 -19.31 -7.22
CA ARG A 238 -1.07 -19.55 -6.39
C ARG A 238 -0.90 -18.86 -5.04
N ARG A 239 -2.02 -18.50 -4.42
CA ARG A 239 -2.11 -17.90 -3.08
C ARG A 239 -3.36 -18.44 -2.37
N LEU A 240 -3.26 -18.68 -1.07
CA LEU A 240 -4.39 -18.94 -0.17
C LEU A 240 -4.75 -17.65 0.57
N LEU A 241 -5.97 -17.58 1.14
CA LEU A 241 -6.35 -16.38 1.90
C LEU A 241 -5.53 -16.25 3.20
N SER A 242 -5.16 -17.37 3.82
CA SER A 242 -4.26 -17.42 4.98
C SER A 242 -2.92 -16.72 4.76
N ASP A 243 -2.47 -16.58 3.50
CA ASP A 243 -1.13 -16.07 3.21
C ASP A 243 -0.97 -14.59 3.59
N VAL A 244 -2.07 -13.85 3.80
CA VAL A 244 -2.02 -12.45 4.27
C VAL A 244 -1.33 -12.32 5.62
N PHE A 245 -1.42 -13.33 6.48
CA PHE A 245 -0.82 -13.28 7.82
C PHE A 245 0.72 -13.26 7.80
N ASN A 246 1.34 -13.73 6.70
CA ASN A 246 2.78 -13.62 6.49
C ASN A 246 3.24 -12.16 6.32
N TYR A 247 2.32 -11.27 5.92
CA TYR A 247 2.56 -9.89 5.50
C TYR A 247 1.95 -8.85 6.45
N VAL A 248 1.09 -9.28 7.38
CA VAL A 248 0.54 -8.45 8.47
C VAL A 248 1.44 -8.47 9.72
N GLY A 249 2.37 -9.43 9.82
CA GLY A 249 3.04 -9.79 11.07
C GLY A 249 4.32 -9.04 11.47
N LYS A 250 4.98 -8.27 10.57
CA LYS A 250 6.31 -7.68 10.87
C LYS A 250 6.30 -6.37 11.66
N GLY A 251 5.13 -5.78 11.91
CA GLY A 251 5.01 -4.49 12.62
C GLY A 251 3.98 -4.41 13.75
N ALA A 252 2.97 -5.30 13.80
CA ALA A 252 1.85 -5.13 14.74
C ALA A 252 1.29 -6.45 15.30
N CYS A 253 1.45 -6.65 16.61
CA CYS A 253 0.71 -7.66 17.38
C CYS A 253 0.45 -7.22 18.83
N ARG A 254 -0.45 -6.22 18.99
CA ARG A 254 -1.26 -5.88 20.18
C ARG A 254 -2.15 -4.67 19.81
N SER A 255 -3.34 -4.46 20.39
CA SER A 255 -3.91 -5.09 21.59
C SER A 255 -5.41 -5.39 21.45
N VAL A 256 -5.89 -6.46 22.11
CA VAL A 256 -7.32 -6.78 22.28
C VAL A 256 -7.74 -6.45 23.72
N VAL A 257 -8.51 -5.37 23.91
CA VAL A 257 -9.49 -5.20 25.01
C VAL A 257 -10.61 -4.23 24.53
N PRO A 258 -11.92 -4.52 24.74
CA PRO A 258 -13.03 -3.66 24.30
C PRO A 258 -13.65 -2.78 25.41
N ARG A 259 -14.62 -1.91 25.02
CA ARG A 259 -15.53 -1.03 25.81
C ARG A 259 -15.12 0.46 25.93
N ASP A 260 -16.04 1.43 26.01
CA ASP A 260 -17.52 1.43 25.85
C ASP A 260 -18.07 2.80 25.41
N ARG A 261 -19.24 2.79 24.75
CA ARG A 261 -20.30 3.84 24.69
C ARG A 261 -19.98 5.34 24.49
N MET A 262 -20.66 5.92 23.49
CA MET A 262 -21.67 6.96 23.78
C MET A 262 -22.98 6.73 22.97
N ARG A 263 -24.10 7.19 23.53
CA ARG A 263 -25.52 6.98 23.14
C ARG A 263 -25.91 7.65 21.79
N SER A 264 -27.05 7.35 21.14
CA SER A 264 -28.40 7.29 21.75
C SER A 264 -29.54 6.60 20.96
N SER A 265 -30.55 6.10 21.71
CA SER A 265 -31.97 5.85 21.30
C SER A 265 -32.24 4.75 20.24
N VAL A 266 -33.39 4.08 20.18
CA VAL A 266 -34.71 4.23 20.88
C VAL A 266 -35.10 2.91 21.60
N ARG A 267 -36.15 2.94 22.44
CA ARG A 267 -36.71 1.80 23.21
C ARG A 267 -37.70 0.97 22.37
N PHE A 268 -37.91 -0.32 22.70
CA PHE A 268 -39.27 -0.79 23.05
C PHE A 268 -39.28 -2.02 23.98
N SER A 269 -40.49 -2.41 24.41
CA SER A 269 -40.82 -3.03 25.70
C SER A 269 -40.73 -4.57 25.80
N GLN A 270 -40.86 -5.06 27.04
CA GLN A 270 -40.77 -6.47 27.46
C GLN A 270 -42.05 -7.29 27.20
N SER A 271 -41.91 -8.60 27.00
CA SER A 271 -42.63 -9.71 27.71
C SER A 271 -42.59 -11.02 26.89
N LYS A 272 -42.75 -12.23 27.43
CA LYS A 272 -42.52 -12.80 28.79
C LYS A 272 -42.29 -14.33 28.61
N PHE A 273 -41.81 -15.01 29.66
CA PHE A 273 -41.72 -16.48 29.89
C PHE A 273 -42.69 -17.35 29.05
N PHE A 274 -42.28 -18.52 28.53
CA PHE A 274 -42.15 -19.75 29.33
C PHE A 274 -41.30 -20.85 28.66
N THR A 275 -40.67 -21.71 29.47
CA THR A 275 -40.22 -23.08 29.10
C THR A 275 -41.30 -24.10 29.47
N PRO A 276 -41.35 -25.28 28.82
CA PRO A 276 -40.85 -26.46 29.56
C PRO A 276 -40.07 -27.48 28.72
N THR A 277 -39.39 -28.40 29.41
CA THR A 277 -38.60 -29.51 28.85
C THR A 277 -39.37 -30.83 28.81
N SER A 278 -39.37 -31.54 27.67
CA SER A 278 -39.50 -33.01 27.64
C SER A 278 -39.16 -33.62 26.28
N SER A 279 -38.17 -34.52 26.26
CA SER A 279 -38.00 -35.62 25.28
C SER A 279 -38.85 -36.84 25.74
N PRO A 280 -39.03 -37.96 25.01
CA PRO A 280 -38.15 -38.48 23.93
C PRO A 280 -38.83 -39.21 22.72
N SER A 281 -37.96 -39.71 21.83
CA SER A 281 -38.10 -40.92 20.99
C SER A 281 -39.35 -41.12 20.11
N ASN A 282 -39.16 -41.08 18.78
CA ASN A 282 -39.04 -42.32 17.98
C ASN A 282 -38.66 -42.07 16.51
N THR A 283 -38.06 -43.09 15.89
CA THR A 283 -37.69 -43.23 14.46
C THR A 283 -38.33 -44.50 13.89
N PRO A 284 -38.21 -44.81 12.59
CA PRO A 284 -38.19 -43.96 11.38
C PRO A 284 -39.24 -44.43 10.33
N GLU A 285 -39.56 -43.65 9.28
CA GLU A 285 -39.91 -44.27 7.99
C GLU A 285 -39.77 -43.38 6.74
N GLN A 286 -40.13 -43.93 5.57
CA GLN A 286 -39.46 -43.70 4.29
C GLN A 286 -40.18 -42.73 3.33
N ARG A 287 -39.37 -41.94 2.61
CA ARG A 287 -39.36 -41.81 1.13
C ARG A 287 -40.71 -41.63 0.41
N ARG A 288 -40.94 -40.43 -0.15
CA ARG A 288 -41.31 -40.26 -1.58
C ARG A 288 -41.05 -38.85 -2.12
N LYS A 289 -41.16 -38.74 -3.44
CA LYS A 289 -40.75 -37.63 -4.34
C LYS A 289 -42.01 -37.08 -5.02
N LEU A 290 -42.07 -35.77 -5.32
CA LEU A 290 -42.62 -35.16 -6.55
C LEU A 290 -42.81 -33.62 -6.43
N GLU A 291 -42.48 -32.91 -7.51
CA GLU A 291 -43.04 -31.61 -7.91
C GLU A 291 -44.06 -31.87 -9.06
N PRO A 292 -44.52 -30.90 -9.90
CA PRO A 292 -44.63 -29.43 -9.76
C PRO A 292 -46.04 -28.89 -10.11
N VAL A 293 -46.32 -27.60 -9.89
CA VAL A 293 -47.37 -26.80 -10.58
C VAL A 293 -46.85 -25.38 -10.85
N VAL A 294 -47.42 -24.68 -11.85
CA VAL A 294 -46.94 -23.46 -12.51
C VAL A 294 -47.95 -22.30 -12.39
N SER A 295 -47.51 -21.06 -12.66
CA SER A 295 -48.33 -19.87 -13.00
C SER A 295 -49.06 -19.17 -11.83
N SER A 296 -49.54 -17.92 -11.92
CA SER A 296 -49.16 -16.70 -12.70
C SER A 296 -50.09 -15.54 -12.32
N HIS A 297 -49.66 -14.26 -12.39
CA HIS A 297 -50.38 -13.10 -12.99
C HIS A 297 -49.73 -11.74 -12.68
N GLU A 298 -50.29 -10.67 -13.26
CA GLU A 298 -49.72 -9.32 -13.42
C GLU A 298 -50.29 -8.29 -12.42
N GLY A 299 -49.71 -7.08 -12.38
CA GLY A 299 -50.25 -5.95 -11.60
C GLY A 299 -49.39 -4.66 -11.65
N ILE A 300 -49.82 -3.69 -12.45
CA ILE A 300 -49.33 -2.30 -12.67
C ILE A 300 -50.60 -1.43 -12.84
N PRO A 301 -50.68 -0.10 -12.53
CA PRO A 301 -49.66 0.94 -12.26
C PRO A 301 -49.76 1.51 -10.81
N SER A 302 -49.22 2.67 -10.34
CA SER A 302 -48.78 3.96 -10.94
C SER A 302 -47.64 4.64 -10.09
N ASP A 303 -47.33 5.95 -10.02
CA ASP A 303 -47.92 7.22 -10.52
C ASP A 303 -46.94 8.45 -10.54
N VAL A 304 -47.48 9.66 -10.79
CA VAL A 304 -46.94 11.05 -10.66
C VAL A 304 -46.11 11.41 -9.40
N THR A 305 -45.39 12.55 -9.26
CA THR A 305 -44.46 13.43 -10.06
C THR A 305 -44.00 14.60 -9.13
N LEU A 306 -43.27 15.61 -9.64
CA LEU A 306 -42.95 16.95 -9.06
C LEU A 306 -41.77 17.06 -8.06
N ASP A 307 -40.99 18.17 -7.97
CA ASP A 307 -40.50 19.18 -8.97
C ASP A 307 -39.42 20.10 -8.33
N VAL A 308 -38.71 20.96 -9.12
CA VAL A 308 -37.83 22.10 -8.73
C VAL A 308 -36.53 21.74 -7.94
N ASP A 309 -35.28 22.17 -8.17
CA ASP A 309 -34.51 23.21 -8.94
C ASP A 309 -33.69 24.16 -8.01
N ARG A 310 -32.53 24.65 -8.51
CA ARG A 310 -31.60 25.72 -8.02
C ARG A 310 -30.51 25.46 -6.95
N SER A 311 -29.34 25.04 -7.43
CA SER A 311 -28.15 25.91 -7.74
C SER A 311 -27.57 26.96 -6.74
N ARG A 312 -26.21 27.06 -6.78
CA ARG A 312 -25.30 28.23 -6.49
C ARG A 312 -25.01 28.61 -5.01
N THR A 313 -23.86 29.21 -4.60
CA THR A 313 -22.43 29.32 -5.06
C THR A 313 -21.56 29.88 -3.88
N HIS A 314 -20.24 30.10 -4.09
CA HIS A 314 -19.26 30.87 -3.25
C HIS A 314 -18.65 30.12 -2.03
N SER A 315 -17.33 30.02 -1.78
CA SER A 315 -16.09 30.87 -1.86
C SER A 315 -15.77 31.60 -0.53
N GLY A 316 -14.51 31.78 -0.06
CA GLY A 316 -13.17 31.55 -0.65
C GLY A 316 -12.13 31.01 0.39
N ASP A 317 -10.81 30.95 0.10
CA ASP A 317 -9.79 32.04 0.15
C ASP A 317 -9.25 32.27 1.61
N SER A 318 -7.96 32.47 1.96
CA SER A 318 -6.59 32.42 1.35
C SER A 318 -5.52 32.49 2.50
N GLY A 319 -4.19 32.67 2.20
CA GLY A 319 -2.82 32.93 2.89
C GLY A 319 -2.22 33.52 4.38
N ASN A 320 -0.93 33.51 3.78
CA ASN A 320 0.36 34.28 3.50
C ASN A 320 1.50 34.78 4.47
N ASP A 321 2.58 33.99 4.66
CA ASP A 321 3.94 34.46 5.06
C ASP A 321 4.56 33.78 6.33
N THR A 322 5.83 33.85 6.80
CA THR A 322 7.18 34.25 6.30
C THR A 322 8.27 33.92 7.38
N ASP A 323 9.46 33.41 6.99
CA ASP A 323 10.83 33.74 7.50
C ASP A 323 11.30 33.40 8.96
N SER A 324 12.60 33.23 9.34
CA SER A 324 13.97 33.20 8.70
C SER A 324 14.86 32.17 9.48
N SER A 325 16.17 31.85 9.31
CA SER A 325 17.39 32.13 8.48
C SER A 325 18.39 30.93 8.74
N GLU A 326 19.73 30.77 8.57
CA GLU A 326 20.99 31.26 7.91
C GLU A 326 22.09 30.15 8.21
N THR A 327 23.41 30.08 7.89
CA THR A 327 24.37 30.48 6.78
C THR A 327 25.70 29.67 6.91
N ALA A 328 26.36 29.29 5.79
CA ALA A 328 27.81 29.33 5.40
C ALA A 328 28.99 28.91 6.36
N THR A 329 30.18 28.45 5.91
CA THR A 329 30.86 28.44 4.57
C THR A 329 31.62 27.13 4.23
N ASP A 330 31.56 26.77 2.93
CA ASP A 330 32.19 25.64 2.17
C ASP A 330 33.73 25.48 2.33
N THR A 331 34.35 24.29 2.21
CA THR A 331 34.68 23.59 0.94
C THR A 331 35.38 22.23 1.17
N SER A 332 35.59 21.33 0.18
CA SER A 332 34.69 20.75 -0.85
C SER A 332 35.43 19.61 -1.62
N SER A 333 34.93 18.36 -1.65
CA SER A 333 35.34 17.29 -2.61
C SER A 333 34.37 16.10 -2.60
N PHE A 334 34.19 15.43 -3.74
CA PHE A 334 32.91 14.78 -4.07
C PHE A 334 32.86 13.25 -3.91
N ARG A 335 31.74 12.76 -3.36
CA ARG A 335 31.18 11.42 -3.60
C ARG A 335 29.75 11.58 -4.12
N SER A 336 29.28 10.66 -4.94
CA SER A 336 27.85 10.56 -5.26
C SER A 336 27.12 10.06 -4.01
N VAL A 337 26.10 10.79 -3.53
CA VAL A 337 25.35 10.46 -2.31
C VAL A 337 23.86 10.56 -2.57
N LEU A 338 23.22 9.42 -2.78
CA LEU A 338 21.80 9.26 -2.44
C LEU A 338 21.74 9.16 -0.91
N LEU A 339 21.32 10.24 -0.24
CA LEU A 339 21.26 10.27 1.23
C LEU A 339 20.21 9.27 1.74
N ARG A 340 20.66 8.28 2.53
CA ARG A 340 19.77 7.40 3.29
C ARG A 340 18.93 8.21 4.28
N HIS A 341 17.70 7.79 4.55
CA HIS A 341 16.96 8.35 5.68
C HIS A 341 17.54 7.83 6.99
N ALA A 342 17.79 8.72 7.95
CA ALA A 342 18.45 8.41 9.21
C ALA A 342 17.44 7.92 10.26
N THR A 343 17.84 6.95 11.09
CA THR A 343 16.98 6.41 12.15
C THR A 343 16.95 7.31 13.39
N VAL A 344 15.92 7.19 14.23
CA VAL A 344 15.88 7.88 15.54
C VAL A 344 17.14 7.61 16.36
N HIS A 345 17.65 6.38 16.33
CA HIS A 345 18.86 5.99 17.05
C HIS A 345 20.12 6.68 16.48
N GLU A 346 20.27 6.70 15.15
CA GLU A 346 21.36 7.41 14.46
C GLU A 346 21.31 8.93 14.69
N LEU A 347 20.12 9.50 14.82
CA LEU A 347 19.85 10.92 15.09
C LEU A 347 20.01 11.32 16.57
N LEU A 348 20.08 10.36 17.49
CA LEU A 348 20.34 10.56 18.92
C LEU A 348 21.73 10.12 19.38
N SER A 349 22.44 9.33 18.57
CA SER A 349 23.80 8.86 18.85
C SER A 349 24.75 10.03 19.18
N PRO A 350 25.63 9.90 20.20
CA PRO A 350 26.57 10.97 20.55
C PRO A 350 27.51 11.36 19.38
N ASP A 351 27.89 10.38 18.56
CA ASP A 351 28.75 10.57 17.39
C ASP A 351 27.97 10.96 16.11
N THR A 352 26.68 11.30 16.23
CA THR A 352 25.81 11.55 15.08
C THR A 352 26.37 12.62 14.14
N PRO A 353 26.31 12.42 12.81
CA PRO A 353 26.71 13.44 11.84
C PRO A 353 25.65 14.55 11.69
N TYR A 354 24.63 14.61 12.55
CA TYR A 354 23.60 15.65 12.53
C TYR A 354 23.81 16.72 13.61
N VAL A 355 23.28 17.92 13.39
CA VAL A 355 23.27 19.05 14.32
C VAL A 355 21.86 19.59 14.49
N LYS A 356 21.51 19.98 15.72
CA LYS A 356 20.21 20.60 16.04
C LYS A 356 20.25 22.07 15.65
N LYS A 357 19.30 22.50 14.81
CA LYS A 357 19.03 23.91 14.50
C LYS A 357 17.59 24.23 14.91
N THR A 358 17.38 25.37 15.57
CA THR A 358 16.04 25.89 15.84
C THR A 358 15.63 26.78 14.67
N ILE A 359 14.43 26.53 14.14
CA ILE A 359 13.82 27.28 13.03
C ILE A 359 12.43 27.71 13.51
N ARG A 360 12.09 28.98 13.33
CA ARG A 360 10.73 29.47 13.57
C ARG A 360 10.11 29.82 12.23
N VAL A 361 8.94 29.23 11.94
CA VAL A 361 8.19 29.47 10.71
C VAL A 361 6.91 30.19 11.11
N ARG A 362 6.65 31.39 10.56
CA ARG A 362 5.32 32.01 10.64
C ARG A 362 4.36 31.29 9.68
N SER A 363 3.07 31.27 10.01
CA SER A 363 2.06 30.56 9.20
C SER A 363 1.57 31.42 8.03
N ASP A 364 1.46 30.80 6.87
CA ASP A 364 0.52 31.28 5.87
C ASP A 364 -0.92 31.15 6.40
N PRO A 365 -1.71 32.17 6.14
CA PRO A 365 -3.70 32.00 5.25
C PRO A 365 -3.78 30.64 4.43
N VAL A 366 -2.64 29.99 4.12
CA VAL A 366 -2.50 28.73 3.32
C VAL A 366 -1.95 27.51 4.12
N GLY A 367 -1.33 27.69 5.29
CA GLY A 367 -0.51 26.67 5.97
C GLY A 367 0.86 27.20 6.45
N TYR A 368 1.96 26.56 6.01
CA TYR A 368 3.34 26.93 6.40
C TYR A 368 4.37 26.74 5.24
N GLY A 369 3.93 26.46 4.01
CA GLY A 369 4.82 26.19 2.88
C GLY A 369 5.70 24.93 2.95
N PHE A 370 5.38 23.91 3.76
CA PHE A 370 6.13 22.63 3.76
C PHE A 370 5.26 21.38 3.97
N VAL A 371 5.77 20.23 3.52
CA VAL A 371 5.15 18.91 3.64
C VAL A 371 6.07 17.99 4.43
N ILE A 372 5.52 17.35 5.46
CA ILE A 372 6.20 16.34 6.28
C ILE A 372 5.72 14.93 5.97
N ARG A 373 6.65 13.96 6.04
CA ARG A 373 6.36 12.52 5.99
C ARG A 373 7.31 11.74 6.92
N GLY A 374 7.14 10.42 6.97
CA GLY A 374 7.82 9.53 7.91
C GLY A 374 6.91 9.08 9.04
N CYS A 375 7.26 7.96 9.67
CA CYS A 375 6.52 7.37 10.79
C CYS A 375 7.30 7.50 12.11
N SER A 376 8.64 7.39 12.05
CA SER A 376 9.58 7.70 13.13
C SER A 376 11.00 7.53 12.57
N PRO A 377 11.80 8.59 12.39
CA PRO A 377 11.49 10.01 12.60
C PRO A 377 10.59 10.61 11.50
N THR A 378 9.89 11.69 11.85
CA THR A 378 9.25 12.57 10.86
C THR A 378 10.27 13.53 10.25
N TYR A 379 10.20 13.75 8.93
CA TYR A 379 11.10 14.62 8.18
C TYR A 379 10.37 15.50 7.17
N VAL A 380 11.04 16.59 6.76
CA VAL A 380 10.57 17.52 5.74
C VAL A 380 10.80 16.92 4.35
N GLN A 381 9.73 16.52 3.66
CA GLN A 381 9.80 15.90 2.34
C GLN A 381 9.84 16.94 1.22
N ALA A 382 9.07 18.01 1.34
CA ALA A 382 9.01 19.11 0.38
C ALA A 382 8.88 20.44 1.12
N VAL A 383 9.42 21.49 0.51
CA VAL A 383 9.26 22.88 0.94
C VAL A 383 8.96 23.68 -0.33
N ASP A 384 7.96 24.55 -0.28
CA ASP A 384 7.68 25.48 -1.38
C ASP A 384 8.83 26.49 -1.47
N PRO A 385 9.55 26.60 -2.61
CA PRO A 385 10.68 27.54 -2.76
C PRO A 385 10.34 29.01 -2.53
N GLN A 386 9.06 29.39 -2.56
CA GLN A 386 8.57 30.75 -2.30
C GLN A 386 7.71 30.85 -1.02
N GLY A 387 7.46 29.74 -0.31
CA GLY A 387 6.63 29.69 0.88
C GLY A 387 7.39 29.94 2.21
N PRO A 388 6.66 30.09 3.34
CA PRO A 388 7.24 30.52 4.62
C PRO A 388 8.41 29.68 5.10
N ALA A 389 8.34 28.36 4.92
CA ALA A 389 9.36 27.44 5.39
C ALA A 389 10.68 27.53 4.62
N ALA A 390 10.67 27.82 3.30
CA ALA A 390 11.91 28.03 2.55
C ALA A 390 12.60 29.31 3.02
N ALA A 391 11.83 30.39 3.19
CA ALA A 391 12.31 31.64 3.78
C ALA A 391 12.86 31.40 5.21
N ALA A 392 12.16 30.61 6.03
CA ALA A 392 12.61 30.18 7.36
C ALA A 392 13.89 29.32 7.39
N GLY A 393 14.49 29.00 6.24
CA GLY A 393 15.68 28.15 6.16
C GLY A 393 15.41 26.68 6.48
N LEU A 394 14.16 26.25 6.42
CA LEU A 394 13.78 24.83 6.48
C LEU A 394 14.18 24.18 5.15
N LYS A 395 15.07 23.19 5.21
CA LYS A 395 15.57 22.44 4.06
C LYS A 395 14.89 21.07 3.99
N VAL A 396 14.61 20.59 2.78
CA VAL A 396 14.19 19.21 2.52
C VAL A 396 15.21 18.21 3.11
N ARG A 397 14.74 17.05 3.60
CA ARG A 397 15.47 16.01 4.35
C ARG A 397 15.92 16.37 5.78
N GLN A 398 15.56 17.53 6.32
CA GLN A 398 15.68 17.79 7.75
C GLN A 398 14.68 16.96 8.58
N TYR A 399 15.12 16.38 9.70
CA TYR A 399 14.25 15.62 10.62
C TYR A 399 13.73 16.52 11.72
N ILE A 400 12.47 16.36 12.13
CA ILE A 400 11.87 17.15 13.20
C ILE A 400 12.14 16.48 14.55
N TYR A 401 12.96 17.13 15.37
CA TYR A 401 13.30 16.69 16.72
C TYR A 401 12.25 17.13 17.75
N SER A 402 11.74 18.35 17.64
CA SER A 402 10.67 18.87 18.50
C SER A 402 9.82 19.95 17.81
N VAL A 403 8.54 20.01 18.16
CA VAL A 403 7.58 21.05 17.77
C VAL A 403 7.17 21.83 19.01
N ASN A 404 7.35 23.16 19.01
CA ASN A 404 7.03 24.06 20.13
C ASN A 404 7.59 23.56 21.49
N GLY A 405 8.82 23.02 21.47
CA GLY A 405 9.49 22.43 22.64
C GLY A 405 9.06 21.01 23.00
N GLN A 406 7.95 20.49 22.46
CA GLN A 406 7.59 19.07 22.62
C GLN A 406 8.47 18.19 21.72
N TYR A 407 9.18 17.22 22.30
CA TYR A 407 9.90 16.20 21.54
C TYR A 407 8.94 15.40 20.63
N VAL A 408 9.37 15.13 19.39
CA VAL A 408 8.56 14.40 18.40
C VAL A 408 9.34 13.41 17.52
N LEU A 409 10.63 13.18 17.78
CA LEU A 409 11.45 12.33 16.90
C LEU A 409 10.93 10.87 16.84
N THR A 410 10.10 10.45 17.81
CA THR A 410 9.41 9.15 17.84
C THR A 410 7.95 9.17 17.35
N ASN A 411 7.45 10.30 16.86
CA ASN A 411 6.05 10.48 16.42
C ASN A 411 5.92 10.44 14.88
N ASP A 412 4.74 10.02 14.40
CA ASP A 412 4.43 9.97 12.97
C ASP A 412 4.05 11.34 12.39
N HIS A 413 4.07 11.48 11.06
CA HIS A 413 3.76 12.75 10.40
C HIS A 413 2.32 13.26 10.65
N LYS A 414 1.39 12.45 11.11
CA LYS A 414 0.03 12.87 11.50
C LYS A 414 0.02 13.44 12.91
N GLU A 415 0.72 12.80 13.85
CA GLU A 415 0.92 13.30 15.21
C GLU A 415 1.75 14.59 15.21
N VAL A 416 2.85 14.63 14.44
CA VAL A 416 3.68 15.82 14.25
C VAL A 416 2.92 16.92 13.52
N GLY A 417 2.18 16.58 12.46
CA GLY A 417 1.29 17.51 11.75
C GLY A 417 0.24 18.11 12.68
N SER A 418 -0.39 17.29 13.53
CA SER A 418 -1.37 17.75 14.53
C SER A 418 -0.74 18.70 15.54
N LYS A 419 0.51 18.46 15.98
CA LYS A 419 1.25 19.37 16.88
C LYS A 419 1.66 20.69 16.19
N ILE A 420 1.94 20.67 14.88
CA ILE A 420 2.23 21.88 14.10
C ILE A 420 0.96 22.72 13.93
N LEU A 421 -0.16 22.07 13.55
CA LEU A 421 -1.47 22.70 13.33
C LEU A 421 -2.16 23.18 14.62
N GLN A 422 -1.63 22.85 15.80
CA GLN A 422 -2.00 23.46 17.09
C GLN A 422 -1.31 24.82 17.34
N SER A 423 -0.59 25.37 16.35
CA SER A 423 0.08 26.68 16.45
C SER A 423 -0.63 27.70 15.54
N ASP A 424 -1.22 28.74 16.13
CA ASP A 424 -2.13 29.66 15.41
C ASP A 424 -1.45 30.56 14.36
N SER A 425 -0.21 31.02 14.62
CA SER A 425 0.45 32.07 13.81
C SER A 425 1.94 31.84 13.54
N HIS A 426 2.58 30.93 14.30
CA HIS A 426 3.97 30.56 14.13
C HIS A 426 4.29 29.28 14.90
N VAL A 427 5.08 28.40 14.27
CA VAL A 427 5.58 27.15 14.85
C VAL A 427 7.10 27.24 15.05
N THR A 428 7.58 26.73 16.18
CA THR A 428 9.02 26.63 16.47
C THR A 428 9.46 25.18 16.36
N LEU A 429 10.23 24.86 15.33
CA LEU A 429 10.79 23.54 15.10
C LEU A 429 12.23 23.50 15.60
N VAL A 430 12.61 22.44 16.30
CA VAL A 430 14.03 22.03 16.34
C VAL A 430 14.18 20.92 15.31
N VAL A 431 15.08 21.13 14.35
CA VAL A 431 15.37 20.18 13.29
C VAL A 431 16.79 19.65 13.36
N LEU A 432 16.99 18.42 12.91
CA LEU A 432 18.31 17.82 12.73
C LEU A 432 18.74 17.95 11.27
N THR A 433 19.80 18.72 11.05
CA THR A 433 20.45 18.94 9.74
C THR A 433 21.77 18.18 9.72
N HIS A 434 22.11 17.53 8.61
CA HIS A 434 23.38 16.81 8.49
C HIS A 434 24.55 17.81 8.39
N LYS A 435 25.69 17.51 9.02
CA LYS A 435 26.86 18.42 9.13
C LYS A 435 27.47 18.84 7.79
N ARG A 436 27.23 18.10 6.70
CA ARG A 436 27.62 18.50 5.33
C ARG A 436 26.66 19.54 4.72
N ASP A 437 25.43 19.58 5.20
CA ASP A 437 24.32 20.37 4.63
C ASP A 437 24.10 21.68 5.42
N SER A 438 24.83 21.83 6.54
CA SER A 438 24.91 23.03 7.40
C SER A 438 26.15 23.89 7.13
N ILE A 439 26.98 23.52 6.15
CA ILE A 439 28.19 24.24 5.74
C ILE A 439 27.93 25.09 4.46
N LEU A 440 26.76 24.87 3.84
CA LEU A 440 26.16 25.67 2.75
C LEU A 440 24.98 26.49 3.30
#